data_AF-A0A6B0BX55-F1
#
_entry.id   AF-A0A6B0BX55-F1
#
_cell.length_a   1.000
_cell.length_b   1.000
_cell.length_c   1.000
_cell.angle_alpha   90.00
_cell.angle_beta   90.00
_cell.angle_gamma   90.00
#
_symmetry.space_group_name_H-M   'P 1'
#
loop_
_entity.id
_entity.type
_entity.pdbx_description
1 polymer ?
#
loop_
_entity_poly.entity_id
_entity_poly.type
_entity_poly.pdbx_seq_one_letter_code
_entity_poly.pdbx_strand_id
1 'polypeptide(L)' 'MPKVYGSLIDTETRCRHYFTEEDIIAIKFKCCNKYYPCYKCHNEFEKHAIKRWSEPSFNEKAILCGVCKHELTINEYMMV' A
#
# COMPACT_ATOMS: atom_id res chain seq x y z
N MET A 1 2.34 13.36 -5.28
CA MET A 1 1.79 12.18 -4.58
C MET A 1 1.87 10.97 -5.47
N PRO A 2 2.24 9.79 -4.96
CA PRO A 2 2.22 8.55 -5.71
C PRO A 2 0.81 8.22 -6.18
N LYS A 3 0.71 7.58 -7.34
CA LYS A 3 -0.56 7.03 -7.81
C LYS A 3 -0.90 5.77 -7.02
N VAL A 4 -2.11 5.73 -6.47
CA VAL A 4 -2.67 4.53 -5.83
C VAL A 4 -3.63 3.86 -6.80
N TYR A 5 -3.47 2.55 -6.99
CA TYR A 5 -4.26 1.73 -7.89
C TYR A 5 -5.22 0.85 -7.09
N GLY A 6 -6.29 0.38 -7.73
CA GLY A 6 -7.28 -0.50 -7.12
C GLY A 6 -8.69 0.10 -7.14
N SER A 7 -9.61 -0.61 -6.49
CA SER A 7 -11.00 -0.19 -6.36
C SER A 7 -11.15 0.79 -5.19
N LEU A 8 -10.57 1.99 -5.33
CA LEU A 8 -10.62 3.04 -4.31
C LEU A 8 -12.03 3.59 -4.13
N ILE A 9 -12.40 3.89 -2.89
CA ILE A 9 -13.72 4.47 -2.56
C ILE A 9 -13.64 5.90 -2.02
N ASP A 10 -12.44 6.37 -1.69
CA ASP A 10 -12.16 7.70 -1.19
C ASP A 10 -10.77 8.18 -1.59
N THR A 11 -10.36 9.32 -1.03
CA THR A 11 -9.02 9.90 -1.23
C THR A 11 -8.01 9.43 -0.19
N GLU A 12 -8.43 8.69 0.83
CA GLU A 12 -7.61 8.24 1.96
C GLU A 12 -7.12 6.80 1.78
N THR A 13 -7.15 6.32 0.54
CA THR A 13 -6.68 4.99 0.12
C THR A 13 -7.56 3.83 0.58
N ARG A 14 -8.74 4.06 1.18
CA ARG A 14 -9.67 2.96 1.45
C ARG A 14 -10.16 2.34 0.14
N CYS A 15 -10.52 1.06 0.19
CA CYS A 15 -10.98 0.33 -0.98
C CYS A 15 -12.26 -0.46 -0.70
N ARG A 16 -12.91 -0.97 -1.75
CA ARG A 16 -14.12 -1.79 -1.59
C ARG A 16 -13.94 -3.06 -0.75
N HIS A 17 -12.70 -3.49 -0.52
CA HIS A 17 -12.40 -4.68 0.28
C HIS A 17 -12.21 -4.37 1.76
N TYR A 18 -11.55 -3.24 2.06
CA TYR A 18 -11.14 -2.79 3.40
C TYR A 18 -11.36 -1.27 3.46
N PHE A 19 -12.20 -0.84 4.39
CA PHE A 19 -12.73 0.53 4.46
C PHE A 19 -13.09 0.98 5.90
N THR A 20 -12.44 0.43 6.92
CA THR A 20 -12.54 0.98 8.28
C THR A 20 -11.68 2.24 8.44
N GLU A 21 -11.71 2.86 9.61
CA GLU A 21 -10.87 4.03 9.90
C GLU A 21 -9.37 3.71 9.91
N GLU A 22 -9.00 2.44 10.16
CA GLU A 22 -7.61 1.97 10.11
C GLU A 22 -7.10 1.67 8.69
N ASP A 23 -8.00 1.51 7.71
CA ASP A 23 -7.68 1.10 6.33
C ASP A 23 -7.18 2.25 5.45
N ILE A 24 -6.39 3.16 6.03
CA ILE A 24 -5.93 4.42 5.43
C ILE A 24 -4.52 4.34 4.85
N ILE A 25 -3.98 3.14 4.61
CA ILE A 25 -2.65 2.98 4.00
C ILE A 25 -2.71 2.34 2.62
N ALA A 26 -1.74 2.70 1.77
CA ALA A 26 -1.42 1.95 0.57
C ALA A 26 -0.01 1.37 0.65
N ILE A 27 0.15 0.12 0.22
CA ILE A 27 1.40 -0.62 0.23
C ILE A 27 1.99 -0.60 -1.18
N LYS A 28 3.27 -0.23 -1.31
CA LYS A 28 4.07 -0.39 -2.53
C LYS A 28 4.45 -1.87 -2.66
N PHE A 29 3.92 -2.55 -3.67
CA PHE A 29 4.19 -3.97 -3.89
C PHE A 29 5.55 -4.16 -4.57
N LYS A 30 6.43 -5.00 -4.00
CA LYS A 30 7.79 -5.27 -4.51
C LYS A 30 7.81 -5.80 -5.95
N CYS A 31 6.75 -6.49 -6.37
CA CYS A 31 6.67 -7.10 -7.70
C CYS A 31 6.54 -6.07 -8.83
N CYS A 32 5.97 -4.90 -8.57
CA CYS A 32 5.65 -3.91 -9.61
C CYS A 32 5.90 -2.45 -9.22
N ASN A 33 6.33 -2.18 -7.99
CA ASN A 33 6.56 -0.83 -7.43
C ASN A 33 5.35 0.10 -7.51
N LYS A 34 4.14 -0.46 -7.55
CA LYS A 34 2.88 0.29 -7.52
C LYS A 34 2.24 0.23 -6.13
N TYR A 35 1.55 1.30 -5.76
CA TYR A 35 0.78 1.36 -4.52
C TYR A 35 -0.61 0.78 -4.71
N TYR A 36 -0.99 -0.11 -3.81
CA TYR A 36 -2.34 -0.64 -3.69
C TYR A 36 -2.80 -0.56 -2.23
N PRO A 37 -4.09 -0.31 -1.99
CA PRO A 37 -4.64 -0.24 -0.63
C PRO A 37 -4.65 -1.61 0.05
N CYS A 38 -4.72 -2.68 -0.73
CA CYS A 38 -4.70 -4.04 -0.21
C CYS A 38 -4.24 -5.06 -1.26
N TYR A 39 -3.91 -6.28 -0.80
CA TYR A 39 -3.49 -7.37 -1.68
C TYR A 39 -4.61 -7.86 -2.63
N LYS A 40 -5.89 -7.72 -2.25
CA LYS A 40 -7.03 -8.10 -3.12
C LYS A 40 -7.13 -7.14 -4.30
N CYS A 41 -7.01 -5.83 -4.05
CA CYS A 41 -6.89 -4.82 -5.10
C CYS A 41 -5.68 -5.09 -6.01
N HIS A 42 -4.53 -5.49 -5.47
CA HIS A 42 -3.40 -5.88 -6.31
C HIS A 42 -3.76 -7.04 -7.25
N ASN A 43 -4.28 -8.15 -6.69
CA ASN A 43 -4.58 -9.36 -7.47
C ASN A 43 -5.68 -9.16 -8.53
N GLU A 44 -6.58 -8.20 -8.35
CA GLU A 44 -7.62 -7.87 -9.33
C GLU A 44 -7.08 -7.06 -10.51
N PHE A 45 -6.06 -6.24 -10.29
CA PHE A 45 -5.55 -5.29 -11.27
C PHE A 45 -4.21 -5.72 -11.90
N GLU A 46 -3.58 -6.76 -11.37
CA GLU A 46 -2.29 -7.26 -11.83
C GLU A 46 -2.37 -8.74 -12.20
N LYS A 47 -1.65 -9.11 -13.27
CA LYS A 47 -1.61 -10.49 -13.79
C LYS A 47 -0.46 -11.32 -13.21
N HIS A 48 0.26 -10.78 -12.24
CA HIS A 48 1.45 -11.40 -11.66
C HIS A 48 1.28 -11.62 -10.15
N ALA A 49 2.00 -12.60 -9.63
CA ALA A 49 1.96 -12.92 -8.20
C ALA A 49 2.67 -11.85 -7.35
N ILE A 50 2.15 -11.61 -6.15
CA ILE A 50 2.72 -10.73 -5.15
C ILE A 50 4.12 -11.22 -4.74
N LYS A 51 5.07 -10.27 -4.63
CA LYS A 51 6.36 -10.51 -3.98
C LYS A 51 6.43 -9.74 -2.66
N ARG A 52 6.91 -10.39 -1.60
CA ARG A 52 7.10 -9.77 -0.29
C ARG A 52 8.42 -9.01 -0.24
N TRP A 53 8.42 -7.89 0.48
CA TRP A 53 9.65 -7.27 0.94
C TRP A 53 10.34 -8.20 1.94
N SER A 54 11.66 -8.26 1.84
CA SER A 54 12.53 -9.00 2.75
C SER A 54 13.08 -8.03 3.79
N GLU A 55 13.35 -8.49 5.02
CA GLU A 55 13.84 -7.63 6.12
C GLU A 55 15.01 -6.71 5.73
N PRO A 56 16.03 -7.16 4.96
CA PRO A 56 17.12 -6.26 4.54
C PRO A 56 16.66 -5.06 3.70
N SER A 57 15.44 -5.08 3.18
CA SER A 57 14.84 -4.03 2.35
C SER A 57 13.79 -3.20 3.09
N PHE A 58 13.64 -3.34 4.42
CA PHE A 58 12.60 -2.63 5.18
C PHE A 58 12.83 -1.12 5.34
N ASN A 59 14.01 -0.63 4.96
CA ASN A 59 14.28 0.81 4.80
C ASN A 59 13.72 1.39 3.48
N GLU A 60 13.05 0.59 2.64
CA GLU A 60 12.35 1.08 1.45
C GLU A 60 11.08 1.83 1.84
N LYS A 61 10.84 2.99 1.22
CA LYS A 61 9.58 3.74 1.34
C LYS A 61 8.44 3.01 0.66
N ALA A 62 7.81 2.08 1.38
CA ALA A 62 6.82 1.18 0.82
C ALA A 62 5.42 1.35 1.42
N ILE A 63 5.22 2.27 2.36
CA ILE A 63 3.92 2.54 2.96
C ILE A 63 3.54 3.99 2.68
N LEU A 64 2.34 4.24 2.17
CA LEU A 64 1.79 5.57 1.95
C LEU A 64 0.59 5.78 2.86
N CYS A 65 0.64 6.79 3.72
CA CYS A 65 -0.53 7.19 4.51
C CYS A 65 -1.49 8.01 3.65
N GLY A 66 -2.74 7.57 3.57
CA GLY A 66 -3.82 8.21 2.83
C GLY A 66 -4.34 9.50 3.47
N VAL A 67 -4.12 9.73 4.76
CA VAL A 67 -4.53 10.97 5.43
C VAL A 67 -3.47 12.06 5.25
N CYS A 68 -2.26 11.85 5.79
CA CYS A 68 -1.20 12.86 5.78
C CYS A 68 -0.35 12.86 4.50
N LYS A 69 -0.54 11.88 3.61
CA LYS A 69 0.18 11.73 2.32
C LYS A 69 1.68 11.48 2.45
N HIS A 70 2.15 11.13 3.64
CA HIS A 70 3.55 10.80 3.88
C HIS A 70 3.87 9.38 3.41
N GLU A 71 5.04 9.20 2.79
CA GLU A 71 5.61 7.89 2.51
C GLU A 71 6.53 7.47 3.66
N LEU A 72 6.18 6.38 4.33
CA LEU A 72 6.97 5.75 5.37
C LEU A 72 7.74 4.57 4.79
N THR A 73 8.91 4.33 5.37
CA THR A 73 9.59 3.04 5.29
C THR A 73 8.78 1.96 6.00
N ILE A 74 9.04 0.70 5.66
CA ILE A 74 8.39 -0.44 6.34
C ILE A 74 8.76 -0.42 7.82
N ASN A 75 10.02 -0.12 8.15
CA ASN A 75 10.47 0.01 9.53
C ASN A 75 9.73 1.12 10.29
N GLU A 76 9.60 2.32 9.73
CA GLU A 76 8.86 3.42 10.36
C GLU A 76 7.41 3.04 10.65
N TYR A 77 6.75 2.33 9.74
CA TYR A 77 5.37 1.88 9.94
C TYR A 77 5.23 0.80 11.01
N MET A 78 6.18 -0.14 11.12
CA MET A 78 6.12 -1.25 12.09
C MET A 78 6.50 -0.86 13.53
N MET A 79 7.09 0.31 13.73
CA MET A 79 7.49 0.81 15.06
C MET A 79 6.38 1.61 15.76
N VAL A 80 5.25 1.83 15.09
CA VAL A 80 4.04 2.47 15.63
C VAL A 80 3.13 1.41 16.24
#